data_AF-B9MUW4-F1
#
_entry.id   AF-B9MUW4-F1
#
_cell.length_a   1.000
_cell.length_b   1.000
_cell.length_c   1.000
_cell.angle_alpha   90.00
_cell.angle_beta   90.00
_cell.angle_gamma   90.00
#
_symmetry.space_group_name_H-M   'P 1'
#
loop_
_entity.id
_entity.type
_entity.pdbx_description
1 polymer ?
#
loop_
_entity_poly.entity_id
_entity_poly.type
_entity_poly.pdbx_seq_one_letter_code
_entity_poly.pdbx_strand_id
1 'polypeptide(L)'
;MAENHRPNPAFEKESIIMQHGIFALLVGTLNNQIQVKYQSIKGSPFDSHDVIMSVFLVALFIYATASVAEVMLRAREATYYTLVGNLRLFASALAAILLLAILAPILGCVISVVWACLFLGVAYESSREMSNILSQLTSKLHDMLSRLIARVRSRKEEPNQPRV
;
A
#
# COMPACT_ATOMS: atom_id res chain seq x y z
N MET A 1 5.40 -33.84 -4.21
CA MET A 1 5.50 -33.12 -5.50
C MET A 1 4.50 -31.98 -5.41
N ALA A 2 4.94 -30.79 -4.99
CA ALA A 2 4.05 -29.65 -4.83
C ALA A 2 3.86 -29.01 -6.21
N GLU A 3 2.67 -29.18 -6.79
CA GLU A 3 2.26 -28.41 -7.96
C GLU A 3 2.30 -26.93 -7.59
N ASN A 4 3.31 -26.23 -8.12
CA ASN A 4 3.37 -24.79 -8.10
C ASN A 4 2.31 -24.31 -9.10
N HIS A 5 1.06 -24.22 -8.62
CA HIS A 5 -0.09 -23.75 -9.38
C HIS A 5 0.08 -22.26 -9.64
N ARG A 6 0.85 -21.92 -10.68
CA ARG A 6 0.90 -20.55 -11.20
C ARG A 6 -0.52 -20.18 -11.63
N PRO A 7 -1.14 -19.15 -11.03
CA PRO A 7 -2.48 -18.74 -11.40
C PRO A 7 -2.51 -18.37 -12.89
N ASN A 8 -3.55 -18.82 -13.60
CA ASN A 8 -3.72 -18.55 -15.02
C ASN A 8 -3.86 -17.04 -15.26
N PRO A 9 -2.98 -16.39 -16.05
CA PRO A 9 -2.99 -14.94 -16.26
C PRO A 9 -4.28 -14.39 -16.86
N ALA A 10 -5.07 -15.23 -17.55
CA ALA A 10 -6.41 -14.84 -18.05
C ALA A 10 -7.41 -14.63 -16.90
N PHE A 11 -7.43 -15.54 -15.92
CA PHE A 11 -8.30 -15.48 -14.74
C PHE A 11 -7.98 -14.27 -13.85
N GLU A 12 -6.71 -13.90 -13.77
CA GLU A 12 -6.26 -12.76 -12.97
C GLU A 12 -6.71 -11.41 -13.57
N LYS A 13 -6.67 -11.28 -14.91
CA LYS A 13 -7.20 -10.09 -15.61
C LYS A 13 -8.70 -9.94 -15.45
N GLU A 14 -9.46 -11.04 -15.59
CA GLU A 14 -10.92 -11.02 -15.40
C GLU A 14 -11.30 -10.62 -13.97
N SER A 15 -10.57 -11.12 -12.97
CA SER A 15 -10.73 -10.75 -11.57
C SER A 15 -10.52 -9.25 -11.34
N ILE A 16 -9.51 -8.63 -11.97
CA ILE A 16 -9.26 -7.19 -11.85
C ILE A 16 -10.39 -6.36 -12.46
N ILE A 17 -10.83 -6.72 -13.66
CA ILE A 17 -11.92 -6.00 -14.35
C ILE A 17 -13.19 -6.07 -13.48
N MET A 18 -13.50 -7.24 -12.94
CA MET A 18 -14.62 -7.44 -12.03
C MET A 18 -14.49 -6.58 -10.76
N GLN A 19 -13.29 -6.50 -10.16
CA GLN A 19 -13.05 -5.65 -8.99
C GLN A 19 -13.27 -4.16 -9.27
N HIS A 20 -12.83 -3.65 -10.43
CA HIS A 20 -13.08 -2.26 -10.82
C HIS A 20 -14.56 -2.00 -11.03
N GLY A 21 -15.28 -2.96 -11.65
CA GLY A 21 -16.72 -2.91 -11.82
C GLY A 21 -17.46 -2.84 -10.48
N ILE A 22 -17.15 -3.74 -9.55
CA ILE A 22 -17.75 -3.77 -8.20
C ILE A 22 -17.48 -2.46 -7.46
N PHE A 23 -16.25 -1.96 -7.50
CA PHE A 23 -15.89 -0.71 -6.86
C PHE A 23 -16.66 0.49 -7.43
N ALA A 24 -16.73 0.62 -8.77
CA ALA A 24 -17.48 1.69 -9.42
C ALA A 24 -18.98 1.65 -9.07
N LEU A 25 -19.56 0.46 -9.04
CA LEU A 25 -20.96 0.25 -8.64
C LEU A 25 -21.21 0.67 -7.20
N LEU A 26 -20.32 0.27 -6.28
CA LEU A 26 -20.41 0.59 -4.86
C LEU A 26 -20.27 2.10 -4.61
N VAL A 27 -19.23 2.73 -5.18
CA VAL A 27 -19.00 4.19 -5.08
C VAL A 27 -20.18 4.96 -5.68
N GLY A 28 -20.66 4.56 -6.86
CA GLY A 28 -21.81 5.20 -7.49
C GLY A 28 -23.08 5.09 -6.65
N THR A 29 -23.36 3.92 -6.09
CA THR A 29 -24.53 3.70 -5.24
C THR A 29 -24.47 4.55 -3.97
N LEU A 30 -23.33 4.56 -3.28
CA LEU A 30 -23.15 5.36 -2.06
C LEU A 30 -23.24 6.86 -2.35
N ASN A 31 -22.62 7.33 -3.44
CA ASN A 31 -22.72 8.73 -3.86
C ASN A 31 -24.16 9.14 -4.19
N ASN A 32 -24.93 8.29 -4.86
CA ASN A 32 -26.34 8.56 -5.13
C ASN A 32 -27.15 8.69 -3.83
N GLN A 33 -26.90 7.83 -2.83
CA GLN A 33 -27.56 7.93 -1.53
C GLN A 33 -27.18 9.21 -0.77
N ILE A 34 -25.90 9.61 -0.79
CA ILE A 34 -25.43 10.87 -0.21
C ILE A 34 -26.10 12.05 -0.93
N GLN A 35 -26.17 12.03 -2.26
CA GLN A 35 -26.83 13.08 -3.04
C GLN A 35 -28.30 13.23 -2.64
N VAL A 36 -29.06 12.14 -2.56
CA VAL A 36 -30.46 12.15 -2.13
C VAL A 36 -30.61 12.74 -0.72
N LYS A 37 -29.75 12.32 0.22
CA LYS A 37 -29.75 12.83 1.60
C LYS A 37 -29.49 14.34 1.67
N TYR A 38 -28.51 14.84 0.93
CA TYR A 38 -28.12 16.26 0.97
C TYR A 38 -29.01 17.18 0.13
N GLN A 39 -29.64 16.67 -0.93
CA GLN A 39 -30.69 17.40 -1.65
C GLN A 39 -31.88 17.71 -0.74
N SER A 40 -32.26 16.77 0.13
CA SER A 40 -33.35 16.97 1.10
C SER A 40 -33.04 18.05 2.15
N ILE A 41 -31.77 18.12 2.58
CA ILE A 41 -31.33 19.00 3.68
C ILE A 41 -30.85 20.38 3.16
N LYS A 42 -30.83 20.62 1.83
CA LYS A 42 -30.28 21.83 1.18
C LYS A 42 -28.86 22.18 1.68
N GLY A 43 -28.01 21.18 1.81
CA GLY A 43 -26.61 21.33 2.23
C GLY A 43 -25.66 20.59 1.31
N SER A 44 -24.36 20.76 1.53
CA SER A 44 -23.31 20.01 0.83
C SER A 44 -22.58 19.06 1.77
N PRO A 45 -22.27 17.82 1.35
CA PRO A 45 -21.37 16.95 2.11
C PRO A 45 -19.97 17.55 2.25
N PHE A 46 -19.56 18.45 1.35
CA PHE A 46 -18.28 19.18 1.46
C PHE A 46 -18.28 20.24 2.56
N ASP A 47 -19.45 20.77 2.93
CA ASP A 47 -19.54 21.76 4.02
C ASP A 47 -19.68 21.08 5.39
N SER A 48 -20.40 19.95 5.43
CA SER A 48 -20.67 19.22 6.68
C SER A 48 -19.62 18.18 7.05
N HIS A 49 -18.88 17.64 6.06
CA HIS A 49 -17.90 16.57 6.23
C HIS A 49 -16.66 16.82 5.33
N ASP A 50 -16.16 18.05 5.33
CA ASP A 50 -15.01 18.55 4.55
C ASP A 50 -13.78 17.64 4.65
N VAL A 51 -13.44 17.21 5.86
CA VAL A 51 -12.30 16.31 6.11
C VAL A 51 -12.52 14.95 5.45
N ILE A 52 -13.70 14.35 5.65
CA ILE A 52 -14.01 13.02 5.10
C ILE A 52 -14.01 13.05 3.56
N MET A 53 -14.58 14.09 2.97
CA MET A 53 -14.60 14.28 1.52
C MET A 53 -13.19 14.50 0.95
N SER A 54 -12.35 15.26 1.65
CA SER A 54 -10.95 15.46 1.26
C SER A 54 -10.15 14.16 1.30
N VAL A 55 -10.28 13.38 2.37
CA VAL A 55 -9.63 12.07 2.49
C VAL A 55 -10.16 11.09 1.43
N PHE A 56 -11.46 11.15 1.11
CA PHE A 56 -12.07 10.35 0.04
C PHE A 56 -11.46 10.68 -1.33
N LEU A 57 -11.28 11.96 -1.65
CA LEU A 57 -10.62 12.37 -2.90
C LEU A 57 -9.18 11.88 -2.97
N VAL A 58 -8.43 12.00 -1.87
CA VAL A 58 -7.06 11.47 -1.79
C VAL A 58 -7.05 9.95 -2.02
N ALA A 59 -7.97 9.22 -1.39
CA ALA A 59 -8.09 7.77 -1.57
C ALA A 59 -8.42 7.40 -3.03
N LEU A 60 -9.27 8.16 -3.72
CA LEU A 60 -9.55 7.98 -5.14
C LEU A 60 -8.33 8.22 -6.02
N PHE A 61 -7.54 9.27 -5.74
CA PHE A 61 -6.31 9.53 -6.49
C PHE A 61 -5.27 8.43 -6.30
N ILE A 62 -5.12 7.92 -5.06
CA ILE A 62 -4.24 6.78 -4.78
C ILE A 62 -4.73 5.54 -5.53
N TYR A 63 -6.03 5.26 -5.49
CA TYR A 63 -6.64 4.16 -6.23
C TYR A 63 -6.36 4.26 -7.74
N ALA A 64 -6.58 5.42 -8.35
CA ALA A 64 -6.34 5.63 -9.78
C ALA A 64 -4.86 5.44 -10.14
N THR A 65 -3.96 6.06 -9.37
CA THR A 65 -2.51 5.95 -9.59
C THR A 65 -2.02 4.51 -9.41
N ALA A 66 -2.49 3.81 -8.37
CA ALA A 66 -2.18 2.42 -8.13
C ALA A 66 -2.73 1.50 -9.23
N SER A 67 -3.91 1.78 -9.76
CA SER A 67 -4.48 1.01 -10.88
C SER A 67 -3.64 1.13 -12.15
N VAL A 68 -3.22 2.35 -12.50
CA VAL A 68 -2.33 2.58 -13.65
C VAL A 68 -0.97 1.91 -13.42
N ALA A 69 -0.39 2.10 -12.24
CA ALA A 69 0.89 1.49 -11.88
C ALA A 69 0.83 -0.04 -11.89
N GLU A 70 -0.27 -0.64 -11.42
CA GLU A 70 -0.47 -2.10 -11.45
C GLU A 70 -0.49 -2.61 -12.90
N VAL A 71 -1.21 -1.94 -13.81
CA VAL A 71 -1.25 -2.30 -15.23
C VAL A 71 0.14 -2.18 -15.87
N MET A 72 0.85 -1.08 -15.60
CA MET A 72 2.21 -0.88 -16.12
C MET A 72 3.21 -1.91 -15.60
N LEU A 73 3.17 -2.23 -14.31
CA LEU A 73 4.08 -3.21 -13.70
C LEU A 73 3.76 -4.64 -14.14
N ARG A 74 2.48 -4.98 -14.32
CA ARG A 74 2.06 -6.26 -14.91
C ARG A 74 2.56 -6.41 -16.34
N ALA A 75 2.45 -5.36 -17.16
CA ALA A 75 2.96 -5.38 -18.53
C ALA A 75 4.49 -5.58 -18.59
N ARG A 76 5.19 -5.21 -17.51
CA ARG A 76 6.65 -5.33 -17.38
C ARG A 76 7.10 -6.56 -16.59
N GLU A 77 6.18 -7.45 -16.19
CA GLU A 77 6.43 -8.62 -15.32
C GLU A 77 7.25 -8.30 -14.05
N ALA A 78 7.12 -7.07 -13.54
CA ALA A 78 7.93 -6.59 -12.42
C ALA A 78 7.41 -7.16 -11.09
N THR A 79 8.31 -7.67 -10.24
CA THR A 79 7.99 -8.36 -8.97
C THR A 79 7.07 -7.59 -8.02
N TYR A 80 6.98 -6.27 -8.15
CA TYR A 80 6.20 -5.39 -7.26
C TYR A 80 4.72 -5.21 -7.67
N TYR A 81 4.23 -5.84 -8.75
CA TYR A 81 2.85 -5.66 -9.19
C TYR A 81 1.82 -6.09 -8.12
N THR A 82 2.11 -7.14 -7.34
CA THR A 82 1.25 -7.61 -6.25
C THR A 82 1.11 -6.58 -5.13
N LEU A 83 2.20 -5.88 -4.79
CA LEU A 83 2.19 -4.83 -3.76
C LEU A 83 1.28 -3.67 -4.19
N VAL A 84 1.39 -3.27 -5.46
CA VAL A 84 0.58 -2.18 -6.02
C VAL A 84 -0.89 -2.58 -6.15
N GLY A 85 -1.19 -3.84 -6.49
CA GLY A 85 -2.55 -4.38 -6.47
C GLY A 85 -3.16 -4.37 -5.07
N ASN A 86 -2.41 -4.74 -4.04
CA ASN A 86 -2.85 -4.66 -2.65
C ASN A 86 -3.12 -3.21 -2.22
N LEU A 87 -2.26 -2.27 -2.64
CA LEU A 87 -2.45 -0.84 -2.38
C LEU A 87 -3.73 -0.30 -3.05
N ARG A 88 -4.01 -0.75 -4.29
CA ARG A 88 -5.26 -0.41 -4.99
C ARG A 88 -6.48 -0.93 -4.22
N LEU A 89 -6.46 -2.20 -3.80
CA LEU A 89 -7.55 -2.78 -3.01
C LEU A 89 -7.77 -2.03 -1.70
N PHE A 90 -6.69 -1.68 -1.03
CA PHE A 90 -6.71 -0.87 0.18
C PHE A 90 -7.35 0.50 -0.08
N ALA A 91 -6.86 1.25 -1.07
CA ALA A 91 -7.42 2.56 -1.42
C ALA A 91 -8.93 2.47 -1.79
N SER A 92 -9.33 1.42 -2.51
CA SER A 92 -10.73 1.20 -2.87
C SER A 92 -11.63 0.92 -1.66
N ALA A 93 -11.16 0.11 -0.70
CA ALA A 93 -11.89 -0.17 0.52
C ALA A 93 -12.02 1.08 1.40
N LEU A 94 -10.94 1.85 1.55
CA LEU A 94 -10.96 3.11 2.28
C LEU A 94 -11.98 4.10 1.69
N ALA A 95 -11.98 4.27 0.37
CA ALA A 95 -12.91 5.16 -0.31
C ALA A 95 -14.38 4.76 -0.05
N ALA A 96 -14.70 3.46 -0.11
CA ALA A 96 -16.04 2.97 0.19
C ALA A 96 -16.44 3.20 1.65
N ILE A 97 -15.53 2.96 2.61
CA ILE A 97 -15.77 3.15 4.04
C ILE A 97 -16.04 4.64 4.35
N LEU A 98 -15.29 5.56 3.74
CA LEU A 98 -15.48 7.00 3.93
C LEU A 98 -16.86 7.46 3.45
N LEU A 99 -17.31 7.00 2.28
CA LEU A 99 -18.67 7.28 1.80
C LEU A 99 -19.74 6.69 2.72
N LEU A 100 -19.53 5.46 3.21
CA LEU A 100 -20.43 4.83 4.17
C LEU A 100 -20.50 5.60 5.49
N ALA A 101 -19.39 6.17 5.96
CA ALA A 101 -19.35 6.99 7.17
C ALA A 101 -20.17 8.29 7.05
N ILE A 102 -20.27 8.88 5.85
CA ILE A 102 -21.14 10.04 5.61
C ILE A 102 -22.62 9.66 5.69
N LEU A 103 -22.97 8.45 5.25
CA LEU A 103 -24.35 7.98 5.22
C LEU A 103 -24.80 7.42 6.58
N ALA A 104 -23.95 6.60 7.21
CA ALA A 104 -24.18 5.93 8.47
C ALA A 104 -22.90 5.96 9.32
N PRO A 105 -22.67 7.04 10.11
CA PRO A 105 -21.39 7.27 10.79
C PRO A 105 -21.00 6.15 11.76
N ILE A 106 -21.97 5.56 12.46
CA ILE A 106 -21.70 4.46 13.41
C ILE A 106 -21.18 3.22 12.67
N LEU A 107 -21.86 2.81 11.60
CA LEU A 107 -21.47 1.66 10.77
C LEU A 107 -20.14 1.90 10.07
N GLY A 108 -19.96 3.09 9.47
CA GLY A 108 -18.71 3.49 8.82
C GLY A 108 -17.53 3.49 9.79
N CYS A 109 -17.70 4.01 11.01
CA CYS A 109 -16.65 3.99 12.04
C CYS A 109 -16.28 2.57 12.47
N VAL A 110 -17.26 1.70 12.75
CA VAL A 110 -16.98 0.31 13.15
C VAL A 110 -16.20 -0.42 12.06
N ILE A 111 -16.64 -0.31 10.80
CA ILE A 111 -15.96 -0.93 9.66
C ILE A 111 -14.56 -0.31 9.48
N SER A 112 -14.42 1.00 9.63
CA SER A 112 -13.13 1.70 9.54
C SER A 112 -12.14 1.20 10.58
N VAL A 113 -12.57 0.97 11.83
CA VAL A 113 -11.70 0.47 12.90
C VAL A 113 -11.24 -0.94 12.59
N VAL A 114 -12.16 -1.83 12.23
CA VAL A 114 -11.83 -3.22 11.85
C VAL A 114 -10.83 -3.23 10.69
N TRP A 115 -11.08 -2.41 9.68
CA TRP A 115 -10.23 -2.33 8.51
C TRP A 115 -8.86 -1.71 8.81
N ALA A 116 -8.79 -0.68 9.65
CA ALA A 116 -7.54 -0.09 10.09
C ALA A 116 -6.71 -1.09 10.93
N CYS A 117 -7.36 -1.91 11.76
CA CYS A 117 -6.69 -2.97 12.50
C CYS A 117 -6.09 -4.04 11.57
N LEU A 118 -6.85 -4.50 10.58
CA LEU A 118 -6.36 -5.45 9.58
C LEU A 118 -5.16 -4.89 8.81
N PHE A 119 -5.26 -3.64 8.38
CA PHE A 119 -4.17 -2.99 7.67
C PHE A 119 -2.95 -2.77 8.55
N LEU A 120 -3.14 -2.35 9.79
CA LEU A 120 -2.04 -2.17 10.72
C LEU A 120 -1.30 -3.50 10.95
N GLY A 121 -2.02 -4.63 11.00
CA GLY A 121 -1.41 -5.96 11.05
C GLY A 121 -0.55 -6.25 9.82
N VAL A 122 -1.10 -6.08 8.62
CA VAL A 122 -0.39 -6.31 7.35
C VAL A 122 0.80 -5.37 7.17
N ALA A 123 0.60 -4.08 7.48
CA ALA A 123 1.63 -3.06 7.41
C ALA A 123 2.73 -3.32 8.44
N TYR A 124 2.39 -3.76 9.65
CA TYR A 124 3.35 -4.13 10.69
C TYR A 124 4.21 -5.32 10.25
N GLU A 125 3.61 -6.36 9.67
CA GLU A 125 4.35 -7.51 9.16
C GLU A 125 5.28 -7.11 8.00
N SER A 126 4.75 -6.35 7.03
CA SER A 126 5.53 -5.85 5.90
C SER A 126 6.67 -4.91 6.32
N SER A 127 6.42 -4.01 7.27
CA SER A 127 7.45 -3.08 7.77
C SER A 127 8.48 -3.78 8.64
N ARG A 128 8.11 -4.86 9.34
CA ARG A 128 9.06 -5.72 10.06
C ARG A 128 9.98 -6.46 9.10
N GLU A 129 9.46 -7.00 8.00
CA GLU A 129 10.28 -7.63 6.96
C GLU A 129 11.26 -6.64 6.32
N MET A 130 10.76 -5.45 5.95
CA MET A 130 11.59 -4.36 5.42
C MET A 130 12.67 -3.91 6.42
N SER A 131 12.32 -3.79 7.70
CA SER A 131 13.24 -3.42 8.77
C SER A 131 14.31 -4.49 9.00
N ASN A 132 13.95 -5.77 8.93
CA ASN A 132 14.90 -6.88 9.00
C ASN A 132 15.89 -6.84 7.83
N ILE A 133 15.41 -6.63 6.61
CA ILE A 133 16.28 -6.52 5.42
C ILE A 133 17.21 -5.29 5.54
N LEU A 134 16.66 -4.15 5.97
CA LEU A 134 17.43 -2.92 6.13
C LEU A 134 18.50 -3.07 7.23
N SER A 135 18.16 -3.68 8.36
CA SER A 135 19.12 -3.95 9.44
C SER A 135 20.20 -4.95 9.03
N GLN A 136 19.87 -5.97 8.22
CA GLN A 136 20.86 -6.87 7.63
C GLN A 136 21.80 -6.15 6.67
N LEU A 137 21.28 -5.29 5.78
CA LEU A 137 22.11 -4.48 4.89
C LEU A 137 23.02 -3.53 5.67
N THR A 138 22.47 -2.89 6.70
CA THR A 138 23.20 -1.94 7.55
C THR A 138 24.32 -2.63 8.33
N SER A 139 24.04 -3.79 8.95
CA SER A 139 25.05 -4.55 9.69
C SER A 139 26.15 -5.09 8.79
N LYS A 140 25.82 -5.53 7.57
CA LYS A 140 26.80 -5.99 6.57
C LYS A 140 27.68 -4.85 6.05
N LEU A 141 27.10 -3.68 5.78
CA LEU A 141 27.84 -2.46 5.41
C LEU A 141 28.80 -2.04 6.51
N HIS A 142 28.33 -2.05 7.76
CA HIS A 142 29.15 -1.72 8.91
C HIS A 142 30.31 -2.71 9.09
N ASP A 143 30.07 -4.01 8.95
CA ASP A 143 31.11 -5.05 9.01
C ASP A 143 32.14 -4.92 7.87
N MET A 144 31.71 -4.60 6.65
CA MET A 144 32.64 -4.33 5.55
C MET A 144 33.50 -3.10 5.81
N LEU A 145 32.89 -2.02 6.31
CA LEU A 145 33.59 -0.78 6.64
C LEU A 145 34.62 -1.00 7.75
N SER A 146 34.23 -1.71 8.82
CA SER A 146 35.13 -2.01 9.94
C SER A 146 36.32 -2.87 9.49
N ARG A 147 36.10 -3.87 8.63
CA ARG A 147 37.18 -4.68 8.03
C ARG A 147 38.11 -3.85 7.14
N LEU A 148 37.58 -2.90 6.38
CA LEU A 148 38.38 -2.00 5.53
C LEU A 148 39.26 -1.08 6.40
N ILE A 149 38.69 -0.50 7.45
CA ILE A 149 39.42 0.32 8.42
C ILE A 149 40.52 -0.49 9.10
N ALA A 150 40.22 -1.73 9.53
CA ALA A 150 41.21 -2.62 10.14
C ALA A 150 42.36 -2.97 9.18
N ARG A 151 42.06 -3.26 7.90
CA ARG A 151 43.08 -3.52 6.86
C ARG A 151 43.97 -2.30 6.60
N VAL A 152 43.37 -1.10 6.55
CA VAL A 152 44.14 0.15 6.36
C VAL A 152 45.04 0.42 7.55
N ARG A 153 44.56 0.20 8.78
CA ARG A 153 45.35 0.35 10.00
C ARG A 153 46.53 -0.62 10.04
N SER A 154 46.27 -1.90 9.77
CA SER A 154 47.32 -2.94 9.73
C SER A 154 48.38 -2.66 8.66
N ARG A 155 48.00 -2.16 7.48
CA ARG A 155 48.97 -1.76 6.43
C ARG A 155 49.83 -0.56 6.85
N LYS A 156 49.34 0.29 7.75
CA LYS A 156 50.07 1.47 8.27
C LYS A 156 51.04 1.11 9.41
N GLU A 157 50.81 -0.03 10.06
CA GLU A 157 51.61 -0.57 11.17
C GLU A 157 52.70 -1.55 10.71
N GLU A 158 52.94 -1.69 9.40
CA GLU A 158 54.12 -2.36 8.84
C GLU A 158 55.22 -1.30 8.51
N PRO A 159 56.02 -0.81 9.47
CA PRO A 159 57.22 -0.06 9.17
C PRO A 159 58.37 -1.04 8.88
N ASN A 160 58.93 -0.94 7.67
CA ASN A 160 60.28 -1.33 7.26
C ASN A 160 61.05 -2.22 8.26
N GLN A 161 60.92 -3.55 8.14
CA GLN A 161 61.97 -4.41 8.65
C GLN A 161 63.24 -4.19 7.79
N PRO A 162 64.38 -3.81 8.40
CA PRO A 162 65.65 -3.77 7.66
C PRO A 162 66.02 -5.21 7.30
N ARG A 163 66.30 -5.45 6.01
CA ARG A 163 66.98 -6.67 5.58
C ARG A 163 68.37 -6.69 6.22
N VAL A 164 68.59 -7.67 7.08
CA VAL A 164 69.93 -8.13 7.51
C VAL A 164 70.14 -9.51 6.92
#